data_AF-A0A484D1W1-F1
#
_entry.id   AF-A0A484D1W1-F1
#
_cell.length_a   1.000
_cell.length_b   1.000
_cell.length_c   1.000
_cell.angle_alpha   90.00
_cell.angle_beta   90.00
_cell.angle_gamma   90.00
#
_symmetry.space_group_name_H-M   'P 1'
#
loop_
_entity.id
_entity.type
_entity.pdbx_description
1 polymer ?
#
loop_
_entity_poly.entity_id
_entity_poly.type
_entity_poly.pdbx_seq_one_letter_code
_entity_poly.pdbx_strand_id
1 'polypeptide(L)'
;MKFKQKQREEQAEPDGTEEADKVAYLLGLNSADMLKAMCFPRVKVGNEYVTKGQTVPQVFFKAGLLGVLEEMRDEKLATLVTMTQALCRGYLMRREFVKMMERRHAENSSF
;
A
#
# COMPACT_ATOMS: atom_id res chain seq x y z
N MET A 1 -0.32 9.26 9.22
CA MET A 1 0.61 9.15 10.37
C MET A 1 0.47 10.39 11.26
N LYS A 2 0.45 10.21 12.60
CA LYS A 2 0.44 11.32 13.57
C LYS A 2 1.74 11.25 14.39
N PHE A 3 2.35 12.39 14.66
CA PHE A 3 3.57 12.51 15.49
C PHE A 3 3.35 13.63 16.52
N LYS A 4 3.77 13.42 17.77
CA LYS A 4 3.65 14.42 18.84
C LYS A 4 5.01 15.03 19.17
N GLN A 5 4.98 16.30 19.58
CA GLN A 5 6.16 17.04 20.03
C GLN A 5 6.26 16.96 21.56
N LYS A 6 7.40 16.50 22.09
CA LYS A 6 7.71 16.62 23.53
C LYS A 6 8.03 18.09 23.83
N GLN A 7 7.48 18.63 24.92
CA GLN A 7 7.69 20.03 25.36
C GLN A 7 9.15 20.39 25.72
N ARG A 8 10.14 19.48 25.58
CA ARG A 8 11.53 19.74 25.97
C ARG A 8 12.63 19.22 25.04
N GLU A 9 12.30 18.44 24.00
CA GLU A 9 13.30 17.91 23.06
C GLU A 9 12.74 17.98 21.63
N GLU A 10 13.52 18.52 20.70
CA GLU A 10 13.16 18.72 19.28
C GLU A 10 12.91 17.42 18.49
N GLN A 11 12.96 16.24 19.13
CA GLN A 11 12.89 14.94 18.47
C GLN A 11 11.46 14.44 18.28
N ALA A 12 11.19 13.82 17.14
CA ALA A 12 9.92 13.21 16.80
C ALA A 12 9.77 11.81 17.43
N GLU A 13 8.66 11.57 18.13
CA GLU A 13 8.24 10.24 18.57
C GLU A 13 6.94 9.84 17.82
N PRO A 14 6.80 8.56 17.41
CA PRO A 14 5.58 8.08 16.76
C PRO A 14 4.39 8.13 17.72
N ASP A 15 3.29 8.77 17.29
CA ASP A 15 2.03 8.82 18.06
C ASP A 15 1.07 7.75 17.54
N GLY A 16 1.28 6.52 18.03
CA GLY A 16 0.57 5.31 17.60
C GLY A 16 1.24 4.57 16.43
N THR A 17 1.01 3.26 16.33
CA THR A 17 1.63 2.39 15.31
C THR A 17 0.67 1.90 14.24
N GLU A 18 -0.64 2.04 14.43
CA GLU A 18 -1.65 1.41 13.55
C GLU A 18 -1.48 1.74 12.06
N GLU A 19 -1.21 3.01 11.74
CA GLU A 19 -0.97 3.39 10.34
C GLU A 19 0.36 2.84 9.82
N ALA A 20 1.41 2.84 10.66
CA ALA A 20 2.69 2.27 10.29
C ALA A 20 2.60 0.76 10.06
N ASP A 21 1.75 0.05 10.81
CA ASP A 21 1.51 -1.38 10.66
C ASP A 21 0.85 -1.71 9.31
N LYS A 22 -0.12 -0.92 8.87
CA LYS A 22 -0.75 -1.10 7.54
C LYS A 22 0.24 -0.87 6.40
N VAL A 23 1.02 0.20 6.49
CA VAL A 23 2.05 0.54 5.49
C VAL A 23 3.12 -0.55 5.44
N ALA A 24 3.60 -0.98 6.60
CA ALA A 24 4.62 -2.01 6.71
C ALA A 24 4.14 -3.36 6.16
N TYR A 25 2.88 -3.74 6.39
CA TYR A 25 2.27 -4.93 5.80
C TYR A 25 2.30 -4.89 4.26
N LEU A 26 1.95 -3.74 3.66
CA LEU A 26 1.92 -3.60 2.20
C LEU A 26 3.32 -3.55 1.58
N LEU A 27 4.31 -3.04 2.31
CA LEU A 27 5.70 -3.00 1.86
C LEU A 27 6.50 -4.27 2.21
N GLY A 28 5.92 -5.20 2.96
CA GLY A 28 6.61 -6.40 3.44
C GLY A 28 7.73 -6.07 4.44
N LEU A 29 7.57 -5.00 5.21
CA LEU A 29 8.55 -4.51 6.18
C LEU A 29 8.05 -4.72 7.62
N ASN A 30 8.96 -4.61 8.59
CA ASN A 30 8.60 -4.52 10.00
C ASN A 30 8.27 -3.05 10.37
N SER A 31 7.12 -2.82 10.99
CA SER A 31 6.65 -1.47 11.34
C SER A 31 7.52 -0.77 12.38
N ALA A 32 8.06 -1.51 13.36
CA ALA A 32 8.94 -0.96 14.38
C ALA A 32 10.28 -0.50 13.76
N ASP A 33 10.83 -1.28 12.84
CA ASP A 33 12.06 -0.91 12.12
C ASP A 33 11.84 0.29 11.19
N MET A 34 10.68 0.35 10.54
CA MET A 34 10.29 1.50 9.71
C MET A 34 10.19 2.78 10.54
N LEU A 35 9.47 2.75 11.66
CA LEU A 35 9.33 3.91 12.56
C LEU A 35 10.68 4.34 13.16
N LYS A 36 11.52 3.37 13.55
CA LYS A 36 12.87 3.64 14.05
C LYS A 36 13.74 4.28 12.98
N ALA A 37 13.69 3.80 11.74
CA ALA A 37 14.44 4.39 10.63
C ALA A 37 13.98 5.81 10.29
N MET A 38 12.68 6.12 10.47
CA MET A 38 12.14 7.45 10.25
C MET A 38 12.57 8.46 11.32
N CYS A 39 12.47 8.10 12.60
CA CYS A 39 12.81 8.98 13.73
C CYS A 39 14.32 9.02 14.02
N PHE A 40 15.01 7.90 13.83
CA PHE A 40 16.43 7.68 14.18
C PHE A 40 17.23 7.04 13.04
N PRO A 41 17.33 7.70 11.86
CA PRO A 41 18.11 7.19 10.74
C PRO A 41 19.59 7.06 11.10
N ARG A 42 20.23 5.99 10.61
CA ARG A 42 21.69 5.85 10.61
C ARG A 42 22.25 6.56 9.40
N VAL A 43 23.02 7.62 9.64
CA VAL A 43 23.63 8.45 8.60
C VAL A 43 25.13 8.20 8.60
N LYS A 44 25.72 8.03 7.41
CA LYS A 44 27.16 7.88 7.26
C LYS A 44 27.83 9.24 7.43
N VAL A 45 28.78 9.32 8.36
CA VAL A 45 29.60 10.52 8.62
C VAL A 45 31.06 10.06 8.59
N GLY A 46 31.78 10.42 7.52
CA GLY A 46 33.11 9.88 7.25
C GLY A 46 33.06 8.36 7.01
N ASN A 47 33.78 7.60 7.83
CA ASN A 47 33.82 6.13 7.77
C ASN A 47 32.84 5.43 8.73
N GLU A 48 32.10 6.18 9.55
CA GLU A 48 31.22 5.64 10.58
C GLU A 48 29.74 5.91 10.28
N TYR A 49 28.86 5.11 10.87
CA TYR A 49 27.41 5.32 10.82
C TYR A 49 26.90 5.76 12.18
N VAL A 50 26.37 6.98 12.24
CA VAL A 50 25.84 7.57 13.47
C VAL A 50 24.33 7.70 13.39
N THR A 51 23.66 7.47 14.51
CA THR A 51 22.20 7.63 14.62
C THR A 51 21.88 9.11 14.82
N LYS A 52 21.06 9.69 13.92
CA LYS A 52 20.68 11.10 13.99
C LYS A 52 19.18 11.23 14.23
N GLY A 53 18.79 11.69 15.42
CA GLY A 53 17.40 12.04 15.73
C GLY A 53 16.85 13.09 14.75
N GLN A 54 15.61 12.93 14.31
CA GLN A 54 14.91 13.84 13.41
C GLN A 54 13.87 14.68 14.16
N THR A 55 13.61 15.88 13.66
CA THR A 55 12.54 16.73 14.19
C THR A 55 11.17 16.36 13.63
N VAL A 56 10.09 16.76 14.32
CA VAL A 56 8.71 16.47 13.90
C VAL A 56 8.45 16.93 12.44
N PRO A 57 8.82 18.15 12.01
CA PRO A 57 8.66 18.57 10.62
C PRO A 57 9.45 17.71 9.61
N GLN A 58 10.66 17.26 9.98
CA GLN A 58 11.49 16.41 9.11
C GLN A 58 10.85 15.03 8.91
N VAL A 59 10.33 14.44 9.98
CA VAL A 59 9.63 13.15 9.90
C VAL A 59 8.32 13.28 9.12
N PHE A 60 7.56 14.35 9.34
CA PHE A 60 6.33 14.63 8.58
C PHE A 60 6.58 14.76 7.07
N PHE A 61 7.65 15.47 6.68
CA PHE A 61 8.01 15.60 5.26
C PHE A 61 8.33 14.23 4.62
N LYS A 62 9.12 13.40 5.31
CA LYS A 62 9.45 12.04 4.86
C LYS A 62 8.21 11.14 4.79
N ALA A 63 7.33 11.22 5.78
CA ALA A 63 6.06 10.50 5.82
C ALA A 63 5.13 10.91 4.67
N GLY A 64 5.07 12.21 4.36
CA GLY A 64 4.28 12.72 3.24
C GLY A 64 4.75 12.17 1.90
N LEU A 65 6.06 12.11 1.67
CA LEU A 65 6.62 11.49 0.46
C LEU A 65 6.30 9.99 0.37
N LEU A 66 6.38 9.27 1.49
CA LEU A 66 5.96 7.86 1.56
C LEU A 66 4.48 7.71 1.21
N GLY A 67 3.60 8.59 1.73
CA GLY A 67 2.17 8.58 1.39
C GLY A 67 1.90 8.73 -0.10
N VAL A 68 2.61 9.64 -0.80
CA VAL A 68 2.48 9.79 -2.26
C VAL A 68 2.89 8.51 -2.99
N LEU A 69 3.97 7.85 -2.56
CA LEU A 69 4.39 6.57 -3.14
C LEU A 69 3.36 5.46 -2.93
N GLU A 70 2.68 5.45 -1.79
CA GLU A 70 1.60 4.52 -1.51
C GLU A 70 0.37 4.78 -2.36
N GLU A 71 -0.04 6.03 -2.54
CA GLU A 71 -1.14 6.39 -3.43
C GLU A 71 -0.87 5.92 -4.87
N MET A 72 0.35 6.12 -5.37
CA MET A 72 0.75 5.62 -6.69
C MET A 72 0.73 4.09 -6.78
N ARG A 73 1.15 3.37 -5.73
CA ARG A 73 1.06 1.90 -5.66
C ARG A 73 -0.40 1.46 -5.73
N ASP A 74 -1.26 2.09 -4.95
CA ASP A 74 -2.66 1.71 -4.83
C ASP A 74 -3.43 1.98 -6.15
N GLU A 75 -3.12 3.07 -6.86
CA GLU A 75 -3.66 3.33 -8.21
C GLU A 75 -3.27 2.25 -9.23
N LYS A 76 -2.01 1.80 -9.21
CA LYS A 76 -1.54 0.72 -10.10
C LYS A 76 -2.21 -0.60 -9.76
N LEU A 77 -2.36 -0.91 -8.48
CA LEU A 77 -3.05 -2.10 -8.02
C LEU A 77 -4.53 -2.08 -8.44
N ALA A 78 -5.22 -0.96 -8.26
CA ALA A 78 -6.61 -0.79 -8.67
C ALA A 78 -6.79 -1.02 -10.19
N THR A 79 -5.85 -0.52 -10.99
CA THR A 79 -5.84 -0.73 -12.45
C THR A 79 -5.71 -2.22 -12.80
N LEU A 80 -4.74 -2.91 -12.20
CA LEU A 80 -4.51 -4.35 -12.42
C LEU A 80 -5.71 -5.20 -12.01
N VAL A 81 -6.29 -4.93 -10.85
CA VAL A 81 -7.49 -5.62 -10.36
C VAL A 81 -8.66 -5.38 -11.30
N THR A 82 -8.86 -4.14 -11.76
CA THR A 82 -9.95 -3.80 -12.69
C THR A 82 -9.81 -4.55 -14.02
N MET A 83 -8.61 -4.61 -14.59
CA MET A 83 -8.34 -5.38 -15.82
C MET A 83 -8.62 -6.87 -15.62
N THR A 84 -8.16 -7.43 -14.49
CA THR A 84 -8.37 -8.84 -14.16
C THR A 84 -9.86 -9.15 -14.00
N GLN A 85 -10.60 -8.31 -13.27
CA GLN A 85 -12.03 -8.45 -13.11
C GLN A 85 -12.78 -8.35 -14.45
N ALA A 86 -12.37 -7.44 -15.34
CA ALA A 86 -12.97 -7.30 -16.67
C ALA A 86 -12.78 -8.57 -17.51
N LEU A 87 -11.57 -9.15 -17.52
CA LEU A 87 -11.28 -10.41 -18.21
C LEU A 87 -12.11 -11.56 -17.66
N CYS A 88 -12.16 -11.72 -16.33
CA CYS A 88 -12.95 -12.76 -15.67
C CYS A 88 -14.44 -12.65 -16.01
N ARG A 89 -15.03 -11.43 -15.92
CA ARG A 89 -16.44 -11.19 -16.27
C ARG A 89 -16.71 -11.51 -17.74
N GLY A 90 -15.83 -11.08 -18.64
CA GLY A 90 -15.96 -11.36 -20.08
C GLY A 90 -15.88 -12.85 -20.41
N TYR A 91 -15.00 -13.61 -19.75
CA TYR A 91 -14.93 -15.06 -19.88
C TYR A 91 -16.20 -15.75 -19.39
N LEU A 92 -16.69 -15.39 -18.20
CA LEU A 92 -17.91 -15.97 -17.62
C LEU A 92 -19.13 -15.73 -18.51
N MET A 93 -19.32 -14.50 -19.00
CA MET A 93 -20.47 -14.16 -19.86
C MET A 93 -20.46 -14.94 -21.18
N ARG A 94 -19.28 -15.10 -21.81
CA ARG A 94 -19.17 -15.91 -23.03
C ARG A 94 -19.51 -17.37 -22.79
N ARG A 95 -19.05 -17.94 -21.68
CA ARG A 95 -19.37 -19.33 -21.30
C ARG A 95 -20.86 -19.52 -21.02
N GLU A 96 -21.50 -18.59 -20.32
CA GLU A 96 -22.94 -18.64 -20.08
C GLU A 96 -23.75 -18.44 -21.37
N PHE A 97 -23.29 -17.60 -22.30
CA PHE A 97 -23.92 -17.43 -23.61
C PHE A 97 -23.94 -18.72 -24.42
N VAL A 98 -22.81 -19.45 -24.48
CA VAL A 98 -22.73 -20.75 -25.17
C VAL A 98 -23.77 -21.73 -24.59
N LYS A 99 -23.83 -21.85 -23.26
CA LYS A 99 -24.83 -22.70 -22.59
C LYS A 99 -26.28 -22.29 -22.87
N MET A 100 -26.55 -21.00 -23.07
CA MET A 100 -27.90 -20.53 -23.42
C MET A 100 -28.25 -20.90 -24.87
N MET A 101 -27.29 -20.79 -25.79
CA MET A 101 -27.50 -21.15 -27.20
C MET A 101 -27.69 -22.66 -27.37
N GLU A 102 -26.91 -23.49 -26.67
CA GLU A 102 -27.09 -24.95 -26.65
C GLU A 102 -28.50 -25.35 -26.18
N ARG A 103 -29.01 -24.72 -25.11
CA ARG A 103 -30.38 -24.92 -24.62
C ARG A 103 -31.43 -24.56 -25.68
N ARG A 104 -31.30 -23.41 -26.35
CA ARG A 104 -32.21 -23.00 -27.42
C ARG A 104 -32.19 -23.94 -28.62
N HIS A 105 -31.00 -24.42 -29.02
CA HIS A 105 -30.89 -25.37 -30.14
C HIS A 105 -31.53 -26.71 -29.79
N ALA A 106 -31.41 -27.19 -28.55
CA ALA A 106 -32.09 -28.41 -28.08
C ALA A 106 -33.62 -28.26 -28.05
N GLU A 107 -34.14 -27.10 -27.63
CA GLU A 107 -35.57 -26.78 -27.65
C GLU A 107 -36.14 -26.71 -29.09
N ASN A 108 -35.39 -26.15 -30.03
CA ASN A 108 -35.83 -26.00 -31.43
C ASN A 108 -35.71 -27.27 -32.28
N SER A 109 -34.92 -28.26 -31.85
CA SER A 109 -34.71 -29.53 -32.56
C SER A 109 -35.60 -30.67 -32.05
N SER A 110 -36.46 -30.38 -31.07
CA SER A 110 -37.47 -31.30 -30.54
C SER A 110 -38.87 -31.09 -31.15
N PHE A 111 -38.95 -30.33 -32.25
CA PHE A 111 -40.09 -30.18 -33.16
C PHE A 111 -39.71 -30.66 -34.56
#